data_AF-A0A927M7L7-F1
#
_entry.id   AF-A0A927M7L7-F1
#
_cell.length_a   1.000
_cell.length_b   1.000
_cell.length_c   1.000
_cell.angle_alpha   90.00
_cell.angle_beta   90.00
_cell.angle_gamma   90.00
#
_symmetry.space_group_name_H-M   'P 1'
#
loop_
_entity.id
_entity.type
_entity.pdbx_description
1 polymer ?
#
loop_
_entity_poly.entity_id
_entity_poly.type
_entity_poly.pdbx_seq_one_letter_code
_entity_poly.pdbx_strand_id
1 'polypeptide(L)'
;MSSDVLPEAADRSTRTAVPTLHWLFVGFAALTVGMLLNGSDAAPLRAAALFGYPVAAVLSVVAALGGPERGRRIAIVLHLVLAPAQFVFSIPAPIALLGIPLSLTILALSRPRFPRMAPRTRKVWLTLHVGFSVGWLGVGLTMTVLAILGTTTDSHTLRHGVYEVLHVVDLAAAIPSMFLSIITGLVVSLGTKWGLVRHWWVLAKFAISVSIPLLAGTVESALADELARRTVEPTGVPGSSGVALAACLAAFTVALWVATVLSVVKPANRTRWGRAAEARERATRRG
;
A
#
# COMPACT_ATOMS: atom_id res chain seq x y z
N MET A 1 29.61 9.00 -30.04
CA MET A 1 29.27 7.56 -30.02
C MET A 1 28.88 7.20 -28.59
N SER A 2 27.74 6.54 -28.38
CA SER A 2 27.19 6.06 -27.08
C SER A 2 26.28 7.02 -26.26
N SER A 3 25.06 7.28 -26.75
CA SER A 3 23.91 7.63 -25.89
C SER A 3 22.62 6.87 -26.22
N ASP A 4 22.59 6.10 -27.32
CA ASP A 4 21.39 5.39 -27.78
C ASP A 4 21.28 3.93 -27.32
N VAL A 5 22.27 3.39 -26.60
CA VAL A 5 22.27 1.97 -26.16
C VAL A 5 21.47 1.76 -24.86
N LEU A 6 21.31 2.79 -24.03
CA LEU A 6 20.66 2.69 -22.72
C LEU A 6 19.11 2.58 -22.71
N PRO A 7 18.34 3.18 -23.63
CA PRO A 7 16.88 3.07 -23.61
C PRO A 7 16.38 1.67 -23.98
N GLU A 8 17.12 0.96 -24.84
CA GLU A 8 16.68 -0.32 -25.40
C GLU A 8 16.88 -1.49 -24.45
N ALA A 9 17.98 -1.50 -23.69
CA ALA A 9 18.22 -2.50 -22.65
C ALA A 9 17.18 -2.42 -21.51
N ALA A 10 16.74 -1.21 -21.15
CA ALA A 10 15.69 -1.00 -20.15
C ALA A 10 14.27 -1.34 -20.66
N ASP A 11 14.01 -1.23 -21.96
CA ASP A 11 12.76 -1.69 -22.59
C ASP A 11 12.71 -3.22 -22.67
N ARG A 12 13.87 -3.86 -22.92
CA ARG A 12 14.00 -5.33 -22.96
C ARG A 12 13.78 -5.97 -21.58
N SER A 13 14.39 -5.44 -20.52
CA SER A 13 14.22 -5.99 -19.16
C SER A 13 12.79 -5.85 -18.63
N THR A 14 12.09 -4.78 -19.02
CA THR A 14 10.68 -4.58 -18.63
C THR A 14 9.73 -5.50 -19.39
N ARG A 15 10.02 -5.82 -20.67
CA ARG A 15 9.25 -6.80 -21.44
C ARG A 15 9.38 -8.22 -20.89
N THR A 16 10.53 -8.60 -20.36
CA THR A 16 10.73 -9.94 -19.79
C THR A 16 10.26 -10.05 -18.34
N ALA A 17 10.29 -8.96 -17.56
CA ALA A 17 9.90 -8.98 -16.15
C ALA A 17 8.38 -9.11 -15.91
N VAL A 18 7.54 -8.47 -16.73
CA VAL A 18 6.08 -8.44 -16.51
C VAL A 18 5.44 -9.84 -16.61
N PRO A 19 5.73 -10.68 -17.62
CA PRO A 19 5.23 -12.06 -17.67
C PRO A 19 5.67 -12.89 -16.46
N THR A 20 6.93 -12.79 -16.04
CA THR A 20 7.45 -13.48 -14.86
C THR A 20 6.71 -13.07 -13.58
N LEU A 21 6.41 -11.78 -13.42
CA LEU A 21 5.64 -11.28 -12.28
C LEU A 21 4.20 -11.79 -12.27
N HIS A 22 3.57 -11.97 -13.44
CA HIS A 22 2.25 -12.60 -13.51
C HIS A 22 2.29 -14.07 -13.05
N TRP A 23 3.32 -14.83 -13.43
CA TRP A 23 3.48 -16.20 -12.94
C TRP A 23 3.73 -16.26 -11.42
N LEU A 24 4.55 -15.34 -10.90
CA LEU A 24 4.72 -15.18 -9.44
C LEU A 24 3.39 -14.83 -8.75
N PHE A 25 2.59 -13.95 -9.35
CA PHE A 25 1.27 -13.60 -8.84
C PHE A 25 0.30 -14.80 -8.84
N VAL A 26 0.31 -15.63 -9.89
CA VAL A 26 -0.49 -16.87 -9.95
C VAL A 26 -0.10 -17.83 -8.82
N GLY A 27 1.20 -18.03 -8.58
CA GLY A 27 1.69 -18.85 -7.47
C GLY A 27 1.26 -18.29 -6.11
N PHE A 28 1.38 -16.97 -5.92
CA PHE A 28 0.91 -16.28 -4.73
C PHE A 28 -0.61 -16.44 -4.51
N ALA A 29 -1.41 -16.30 -5.57
CA ALA A 29 -2.86 -16.46 -5.51
C ALA A 29 -3.25 -17.90 -5.11
N ALA A 30 -2.59 -18.91 -5.69
CA ALA A 30 -2.82 -20.31 -5.36
C ALA A 30 -2.46 -20.63 -3.90
N LEU A 31 -1.32 -20.14 -3.42
CA LEU A 31 -0.89 -20.27 -2.02
C LEU A 31 -1.92 -19.62 -1.06
N THR A 32 -2.36 -18.41 -1.38
CA THR A 32 -3.33 -17.66 -0.56
C THR A 32 -4.67 -18.40 -0.47
N VAL A 33 -5.16 -18.93 -1.60
CA VAL A 33 -6.37 -19.77 -1.63
C VAL A 33 -6.19 -21.02 -0.77
N GLY A 34 -5.06 -21.73 -0.88
CA GLY A 34 -4.76 -22.90 -0.05
C GLY A 34 -4.82 -22.61 1.45
N MET A 35 -4.33 -21.44 1.89
CA MET A 35 -4.43 -21.01 3.28
C MET A 35 -5.86 -20.66 3.71
N LEU A 36 -6.62 -19.98 2.83
CA LEU A 36 -8.02 -19.59 3.09
C LEU A 36 -8.97 -20.78 3.26
N LEU A 37 -8.66 -21.93 2.63
CA LEU A 37 -9.46 -23.16 2.76
C LEU A 37 -9.48 -23.70 4.19
N ASN A 38 -8.41 -23.48 4.96
CA ASN A 38 -8.27 -24.01 6.33
C ASN A 38 -8.76 -23.05 7.43
N GLY A 39 -9.06 -21.79 7.11
CA GLY A 39 -9.51 -20.80 8.12
C GLY A 39 -10.99 -20.92 8.47
N SER A 40 -11.39 -20.76 9.73
CA SER A 40 -12.81 -20.80 10.15
C SER A 40 -13.51 -19.43 10.10
N ASP A 41 -12.75 -18.34 10.12
CA ASP A 41 -13.29 -17.03 10.53
C ASP A 41 -13.57 -16.09 9.33
N ALA A 42 -14.49 -15.14 9.52
CA ALA A 42 -14.90 -14.12 8.54
C ALA A 42 -15.48 -14.67 7.21
N ALA A 43 -16.52 -15.51 7.29
CA ALA A 43 -17.15 -16.21 6.17
C ALA A 43 -17.39 -15.38 4.88
N PRO A 44 -17.97 -14.16 4.91
CA PRO A 44 -18.23 -13.42 3.67
C PRO A 44 -16.96 -12.86 3.00
N LEU A 45 -16.00 -12.36 3.79
CA LEU A 45 -14.73 -11.84 3.28
C LEU A 45 -13.82 -12.97 2.79
N ARG A 46 -13.82 -14.09 3.51
CA ARG A 46 -13.12 -15.31 3.11
C ARG A 46 -13.68 -15.87 1.81
N ALA A 47 -15.01 -15.95 1.66
CA ALA A 47 -15.64 -16.34 0.41
C ALA A 47 -15.25 -15.40 -0.73
N ALA A 48 -15.33 -14.07 -0.52
CA ALA A 48 -14.92 -13.09 -1.51
C ALA A 48 -13.45 -13.26 -1.94
N ALA A 49 -12.53 -13.54 -1.01
CA ALA A 49 -11.13 -13.82 -1.31
C ALA A 49 -10.95 -15.15 -2.07
N LEU A 50 -11.67 -16.20 -1.66
CA LEU A 50 -11.67 -17.51 -2.33
C LEU A 50 -12.17 -17.46 -3.78
N PHE A 51 -13.06 -16.53 -4.12
CA PHE A 51 -13.45 -16.28 -5.52
C PHE A 51 -12.52 -15.29 -6.22
N GLY A 52 -12.09 -14.24 -5.50
CA GLY A 52 -11.29 -13.15 -6.05
C GLY A 52 -9.90 -13.60 -6.53
N TYR A 53 -9.20 -14.42 -5.75
CA TYR A 53 -7.85 -14.88 -6.10
C TYR A 53 -7.81 -15.82 -7.32
N PRO A 54 -8.68 -16.83 -7.47
CA PRO A 54 -8.75 -17.64 -8.68
C PRO A 54 -9.09 -16.81 -9.92
N VAL A 55 -10.07 -15.89 -9.84
CA VAL A 55 -10.39 -14.99 -10.95
C VAL A 55 -9.19 -14.12 -11.32
N ALA A 56 -8.49 -13.56 -10.32
CA ALA A 56 -7.28 -12.78 -10.54
C ALA A 56 -6.13 -13.59 -11.13
N ALA A 57 -5.98 -14.87 -10.75
CA ALA A 57 -5.00 -15.78 -11.31
C ALA A 57 -5.28 -16.07 -12.80
N VAL A 58 -6.54 -16.40 -13.15
CA VAL A 58 -6.95 -16.61 -14.54
C VAL A 58 -6.72 -15.35 -15.37
N LEU A 59 -7.15 -14.18 -14.87
CA LEU A 59 -6.95 -12.90 -15.58
C LEU A 59 -5.46 -12.55 -15.71
N SER A 60 -4.61 -12.93 -14.75
CA SER A 60 -3.15 -12.77 -14.84
C SER A 60 -2.54 -13.67 -15.90
N VAL A 61 -3.01 -14.92 -16.04
CA VAL A 61 -2.60 -15.81 -17.13
C VAL A 61 -3.04 -15.26 -18.48
N VAL A 62 -4.29 -14.81 -18.60
CA VAL A 62 -4.80 -14.16 -19.82
C VAL A 62 -4.01 -12.89 -20.15
N ALA A 63 -3.60 -12.12 -19.14
CA ALA A 63 -2.76 -10.95 -19.33
C ALA A 63 -1.34 -11.31 -19.80
N ALA A 64 -0.75 -12.38 -19.27
CA ALA A 64 0.59 -12.85 -19.63
C ALA A 64 0.65 -13.46 -21.04
N LEU A 65 -0.40 -14.18 -21.44
CA LEU A 65 -0.52 -14.83 -22.75
C LEU A 65 -1.11 -13.90 -23.82
N GLY A 66 -1.78 -12.82 -23.39
CA GLY A 66 -2.37 -11.83 -24.28
C GLY A 66 -1.31 -11.03 -25.02
N GLY A 67 -1.62 -10.62 -26.26
CA GLY A 67 -0.75 -9.74 -27.03
C GLY A 67 -0.41 -8.44 -26.28
N PRO A 68 0.69 -7.75 -26.64
CA PRO A 68 1.33 -6.71 -25.84
C PRO A 68 0.41 -5.53 -25.44
N GLU A 69 -0.61 -5.23 -26.25
CA GLU A 69 -1.59 -4.19 -25.91
C GLU A 69 -2.76 -4.69 -25.06
N ARG A 70 -3.32 -5.85 -25.41
CA ARG A 70 -4.48 -6.44 -24.69
C ARG A 70 -4.05 -6.91 -23.30
N GLY A 71 -2.95 -7.65 -23.21
CA GLY A 71 -2.40 -8.14 -21.94
C GLY A 71 -2.08 -6.99 -20.98
N ARG A 72 -1.45 -5.92 -21.47
CA ARG A 72 -1.16 -4.71 -20.68
C ARG A 72 -2.43 -4.04 -20.15
N ARG A 73 -3.48 -3.90 -20.96
CA ARG A 73 -4.75 -3.29 -20.49
C ARG A 73 -5.41 -4.13 -19.40
N ILE A 74 -5.43 -5.45 -19.57
CA ILE A 74 -5.99 -6.38 -18.58
C ILE A 74 -5.18 -6.29 -17.28
N ALA A 75 -3.85 -6.33 -17.34
CA ALA A 75 -2.98 -6.21 -16.17
C ALA A 75 -3.19 -4.90 -15.40
N ILE A 76 -3.33 -3.77 -16.11
CA ILE A 76 -3.60 -2.47 -15.49
C ILE A 76 -4.93 -2.50 -14.73
N VAL A 77 -6.02 -2.90 -15.40
CA VAL A 77 -7.36 -2.92 -14.78
C VAL A 77 -7.40 -3.89 -13.60
N LEU A 78 -6.85 -5.09 -13.79
CA LEU A 78 -6.79 -6.12 -12.77
C LEU A 78 -6.06 -5.62 -11.52
N HIS A 79 -4.80 -5.19 -11.64
CA HIS A 79 -4.01 -4.84 -10.45
C HIS A 79 -4.40 -3.49 -9.84
N LEU A 80 -5.06 -2.61 -10.60
CA LEU A 80 -5.63 -1.36 -10.06
C LEU A 80 -6.84 -1.63 -9.15
N VAL A 81 -7.67 -2.61 -9.50
CA VAL A 81 -8.81 -3.04 -8.65
C VAL A 81 -8.33 -3.96 -7.54
N LEU A 82 -7.38 -4.83 -7.85
CA LEU A 82 -6.92 -5.86 -6.92
C LEU A 82 -6.06 -5.28 -5.79
N ALA A 83 -5.22 -4.27 -6.05
CA ALA A 83 -4.38 -3.67 -5.00
C ALA A 83 -5.19 -3.17 -3.78
N PRO A 84 -6.31 -2.41 -3.92
CA PRO A 84 -7.18 -2.10 -2.79
C PRO A 84 -7.98 -3.31 -2.30
N ALA A 85 -8.41 -4.21 -3.18
CA ALA A 85 -9.13 -5.43 -2.75
C ALA A 85 -8.28 -6.35 -1.85
N GLN A 86 -6.96 -6.40 -2.08
CA GLN A 86 -6.00 -7.19 -1.29
C GLN A 86 -5.91 -6.73 0.17
N PHE A 87 -6.18 -5.45 0.45
CA PHE A 87 -6.28 -4.96 1.83
C PHE A 87 -7.53 -5.49 2.53
N VAL A 88 -8.65 -5.61 1.82
CA VAL A 88 -9.87 -6.21 2.37
C VAL A 88 -9.69 -7.71 2.58
N PHE A 89 -9.00 -8.37 1.64
CA PHE A 89 -8.69 -9.80 1.74
C PHE A 89 -7.63 -10.13 2.79
N SER A 90 -6.88 -9.15 3.31
CA SER A 90 -5.91 -9.42 4.37
C SER A 90 -6.51 -9.66 5.74
N ILE A 91 -7.77 -9.25 5.94
CA ILE A 91 -8.51 -9.52 7.17
C ILE A 91 -8.59 -11.03 7.45
N PRO A 92 -9.08 -11.89 6.53
CA PRO A 92 -9.10 -13.34 6.72
C PRO A 92 -7.74 -14.03 6.46
N ALA A 93 -6.81 -13.40 5.74
CA ALA A 93 -5.53 -14.01 5.38
C ALA A 93 -4.42 -12.95 5.31
N PRO A 94 -3.62 -12.76 6.38
CA PRO A 94 -2.60 -11.69 6.44
C PRO A 94 -1.60 -11.71 5.28
N ILE A 95 -1.34 -12.89 4.72
CA ILE A 95 -0.48 -13.06 3.54
C ILE A 95 -0.94 -12.26 2.32
N ALA A 96 -2.23 -11.91 2.23
CA ALA A 96 -2.79 -11.04 1.20
C ALA A 96 -2.10 -9.67 1.13
N LEU A 97 -1.58 -9.15 2.25
CA LEU A 97 -0.81 -7.90 2.31
C LEU A 97 0.44 -7.96 1.43
N LEU A 98 1.11 -9.11 1.34
CA LEU A 98 2.29 -9.29 0.47
C LEU A 98 1.93 -9.21 -1.02
N GLY A 99 0.66 -9.41 -1.36
CA GLY A 99 0.16 -9.26 -2.71
C GLY A 99 0.09 -7.80 -3.18
N ILE A 100 -0.04 -6.84 -2.25
CA ILE A 100 -0.11 -5.41 -2.55
C ILE A 100 1.16 -4.90 -3.26
N PRO A 101 2.39 -5.08 -2.71
CA PRO A 101 3.60 -4.64 -3.39
C PRO A 101 3.81 -5.35 -4.73
N LEU A 102 3.40 -6.62 -4.85
CA LEU A 102 3.48 -7.37 -6.11
C LEU A 102 2.54 -6.76 -7.17
N SER A 103 1.27 -6.55 -6.83
CA SER A 103 0.27 -5.90 -7.71
C SER A 103 0.71 -4.49 -8.13
N LEU A 104 1.24 -3.71 -7.18
CA LEU A 104 1.73 -2.36 -7.45
C LEU A 104 2.98 -2.34 -8.32
N THR A 105 3.85 -3.35 -8.19
CA THR A 105 5.02 -3.51 -9.06
C THR A 105 4.59 -3.84 -10.49
N ILE A 106 3.63 -4.75 -10.68
CA ILE A 106 3.06 -5.05 -11.99
C ILE A 106 2.39 -3.81 -12.59
N LEU A 107 1.61 -3.07 -11.80
CA LEU A 107 0.96 -1.84 -12.24
C LEU A 107 1.99 -0.75 -12.62
N ALA A 108 3.03 -0.58 -11.81
CA ALA A 108 4.13 0.37 -12.06
C ALA A 108 4.88 0.06 -13.36
N LEU A 109 5.20 -1.22 -13.59
CA LEU A 109 5.90 -1.67 -14.80
C LEU A 109 5.01 -1.66 -16.05
N SER A 110 3.69 -1.83 -15.89
CA SER A 110 2.71 -1.77 -16.98
C SER A 110 2.53 -0.35 -17.56
N ARG A 111 3.07 0.68 -16.89
CA ARG A 111 3.05 2.10 -17.30
C ARG A 111 1.66 2.57 -17.76
N PRO A 112 0.65 2.53 -16.86
CA PRO A 112 -0.69 2.99 -17.19
C PRO A 112 -0.67 4.44 -17.68
N ARG A 113 -1.31 4.68 -18.83
CA ARG A 113 -1.54 6.02 -19.38
C ARG A 113 -3.01 6.34 -19.21
N PHE A 114 -3.33 7.14 -18.21
CA PHE A 114 -4.69 7.67 -18.03
C PHE A 114 -4.82 9.05 -18.67
N PRO A 115 -6.02 9.41 -19.19
CA PRO A 115 -6.31 10.77 -19.60
C PRO A 115 -6.08 11.74 -18.44
N ARG A 116 -5.56 12.94 -18.74
CA ARG A 116 -5.37 13.96 -17.70
C ARG A 116 -6.73 14.38 -17.16
N MET A 117 -6.88 14.38 -15.84
CA MET A 117 -8.11 14.82 -15.19
C MET A 117 -8.40 16.30 -15.47
N ALA A 118 -9.67 16.62 -15.63
CA ALA A 118 -10.14 18.00 -15.69
C ALA A 118 -9.74 18.77 -14.41
N PRO A 119 -9.46 20.10 -14.50
CA PRO A 119 -8.97 20.87 -13.38
C PRO A 119 -9.85 20.81 -12.11
N ARG A 120 -11.18 20.74 -12.25
CA ARG A 120 -12.12 20.66 -11.13
C ARG A 120 -12.05 19.30 -10.42
N THR A 121 -12.12 18.21 -11.18
CA THR A 121 -11.99 16.83 -10.67
C THR A 121 -10.65 16.63 -9.96
N ARG A 122 -9.57 17.18 -10.51
CA ARG A 122 -8.24 17.14 -9.88
C ARG A 122 -8.23 17.80 -8.50
N LYS A 123 -8.90 18.94 -8.32
CA LYS A 123 -8.97 19.63 -7.03
C LYS A 123 -9.70 18.78 -6.00
N VAL A 124 -10.85 18.19 -6.36
CA VAL A 124 -11.63 17.32 -5.47
C VAL A 124 -10.79 16.15 -4.98
N TRP A 125 -10.18 15.39 -5.89
CA TRP A 125 -9.34 14.24 -5.52
C TRP A 125 -8.12 14.63 -4.70
N LEU A 126 -7.50 15.78 -5.01
CA LEU A 126 -6.38 16.28 -4.24
C LEU A 126 -6.80 16.67 -2.82
N THR A 127 -7.95 17.32 -2.66
CA THR A 127 -8.50 17.68 -1.34
C THR A 127 -8.83 16.44 -0.53
N LEU A 128 -9.49 15.44 -1.14
CA LEU A 128 -9.76 14.16 -0.47
C LEU A 128 -8.47 13.47 -0.06
N HIS A 129 -7.48 13.38 -0.96
CA HIS A 129 -6.19 12.78 -0.64
C HIS A 129 -5.47 13.47 0.51
N VAL A 130 -5.44 14.80 0.51
CA VAL A 130 -4.84 15.58 1.60
C VAL A 130 -5.61 15.37 2.90
N GLY A 131 -6.94 15.42 2.87
CA GLY A 131 -7.79 15.22 4.05
C GLY A 131 -7.56 13.85 4.71
N PHE A 132 -7.63 12.76 3.93
CA PHE A 132 -7.39 11.41 4.46
C PHE A 132 -5.93 11.18 4.88
N SER A 133 -4.96 11.77 4.17
CA SER A 133 -3.55 11.66 4.56
C SER A 133 -3.26 12.37 5.89
N VAL A 134 -3.79 13.58 6.08
CA VAL A 134 -3.64 14.33 7.33
C VAL A 134 -4.41 13.66 8.46
N GLY A 135 -5.62 13.15 8.18
CA GLY A 135 -6.39 12.34 9.13
C GLY A 135 -5.61 11.12 9.61
N TRP A 136 -5.01 10.36 8.68
CA TRP A 136 -4.19 9.21 9.02
C TRP A 136 -2.94 9.57 9.85
N LEU A 137 -2.26 10.67 9.52
CA LEU A 137 -1.16 11.20 10.34
C LEU A 137 -1.62 11.56 11.76
N GLY A 138 -2.77 12.21 11.90
CA GLY A 138 -3.35 12.57 13.20
C GLY A 138 -3.73 11.35 14.04
N VAL A 139 -4.30 10.32 13.41
CA VAL A 139 -4.59 9.04 14.06
C VAL A 139 -3.30 8.36 14.53
N GLY A 140 -2.27 8.29 13.68
CA GLY A 140 -0.98 7.73 14.05
C GLY A 140 -0.35 8.45 15.25
N LEU A 141 -0.42 9.78 15.28
CA LEU A 141 0.04 10.58 16.42
C LEU A 141 -0.77 10.26 17.69
N THR A 142 -2.10 10.17 17.58
CA THR A 142 -2.99 9.85 18.71
C THR A 142 -2.66 8.46 19.27
N MET A 143 -2.52 7.45 18.41
CA MET A 143 -2.15 6.10 18.81
C MET A 143 -0.76 6.06 19.46
N THR A 144 0.21 6.84 18.95
CA THR A 144 1.54 6.95 19.57
C THR A 144 1.45 7.49 20.99
N VAL A 145 0.67 8.56 21.21
CA VAL A 145 0.45 9.14 22.54
C VAL A 145 -0.22 8.14 23.48
N LEU A 146 -1.26 7.44 23.00
CA LEU A 146 -1.93 6.40 23.75
C LEU A 146 -0.97 5.27 24.14
N ALA A 147 -0.16 4.76 23.22
CA ALA A 147 0.81 3.71 23.54
C ALA A 147 1.88 4.14 24.55
N ILE A 148 2.33 5.40 24.50
CA ILE A 148 3.22 5.96 25.53
C ILE A 148 2.49 6.06 26.87
N LEU A 149 1.23 6.51 26.89
CA LEU A 149 0.43 6.55 28.12
C LEU A 149 0.24 5.16 28.74
N GLY A 150 -0.08 4.15 27.91
CA GLY A 150 -0.24 2.77 28.33
C GLY A 150 1.03 2.14 28.90
N THR A 151 2.22 2.64 28.53
CA THR A 151 3.51 2.18 29.06
C THR A 151 3.95 2.91 30.32
N THR A 152 3.55 4.18 30.47
CA THR A 152 4.04 5.07 31.53
C THR A 152 3.07 5.22 32.70
N THR A 153 1.81 4.83 32.55
CA THR A 153 0.83 4.99 33.63
C THR A 153 0.97 3.94 34.72
N ASP A 154 0.84 4.38 35.98
CA ASP A 154 0.79 3.51 37.17
C ASP A 154 -0.60 2.90 37.40
N SER A 155 -1.65 3.49 36.83
CA SER A 155 -3.03 3.04 36.99
C SER A 155 -3.34 1.88 36.04
N HIS A 156 -3.67 0.71 36.61
CA HIS A 156 -4.08 -0.47 35.83
C HIS A 156 -5.34 -0.20 34.99
N THR A 157 -6.35 0.47 35.57
CA THR A 157 -7.60 0.78 34.87
C THR A 157 -7.35 1.68 33.65
N LEU A 158 -6.47 2.67 33.78
CA LEU A 158 -6.11 3.54 32.66
C LEU A 158 -5.29 2.79 31.61
N ARG A 159 -4.34 1.96 32.04
CA ARG A 159 -3.50 1.14 31.16
C ARG A 159 -4.31 0.21 30.27
N HIS A 160 -5.20 -0.59 30.87
CA HIS A 160 -6.03 -1.53 30.12
C HIS A 160 -6.99 -0.78 29.17
N GLY A 161 -7.64 0.28 29.66
CA GLY A 161 -8.51 1.11 28.83
C GLY A 161 -7.81 1.74 27.62
N VAL A 162 -6.54 2.12 27.76
CA VAL A 162 -5.74 2.64 26.65
C VAL A 162 -5.52 1.61 25.54
N TYR A 163 -5.23 0.35 25.87
CA TYR A 163 -5.03 -0.70 24.86
C TYR A 163 -6.33 -1.09 24.16
N GLU A 164 -7.46 -1.08 24.87
CA GLU A 164 -8.79 -1.24 24.28
C GLU A 164 -9.13 -0.09 23.31
N VAL A 165 -8.89 1.15 23.73
CA VAL A 165 -9.12 2.32 22.87
C VAL A 165 -8.19 2.30 21.65
N LEU A 166 -6.94 1.87 21.79
CA LEU A 166 -6.02 1.68 20.66
C LEU A 166 -6.60 0.75 19.60
N HIS A 167 -7.16 -0.39 20.01
CA HIS A 167 -7.81 -1.34 19.10
C HIS A 167 -9.00 -0.71 18.36
N VAL A 168 -9.86 0.01 19.08
CA VAL A 168 -11.01 0.70 18.47
C VAL A 168 -10.57 1.79 17.50
N VAL A 169 -9.57 2.59 17.86
CA VAL A 169 -9.03 3.66 17.01
C VAL A 169 -8.39 3.08 15.76
N ASP A 170 -7.68 1.96 15.87
CA ASP A 170 -7.09 1.28 14.72
C ASP A 170 -8.18 0.86 13.71
N LEU A 171 -9.19 0.13 14.18
CA LEU A 171 -10.29 -0.36 13.33
C LEU A 171 -11.16 0.76 12.75
N ALA A 172 -11.53 1.75 13.57
CA ALA A 172 -12.52 2.75 13.21
C ALA A 172 -11.91 3.96 12.47
N ALA A 173 -10.64 4.27 12.70
CA ALA A 173 -10.03 5.50 12.18
C ALA A 173 -8.74 5.24 11.38
N ALA A 174 -7.82 4.40 11.87
CA ALA A 174 -6.53 4.19 11.21
C ALA A 174 -6.72 3.43 9.88
N ILE A 175 -7.36 2.26 9.94
CA ILE A 175 -7.63 1.40 8.79
C ILE A 175 -8.42 2.15 7.69
N PRO A 176 -9.54 2.84 7.96
CA PRO A 176 -10.27 3.57 6.92
C PRO A 176 -9.48 4.75 6.34
N SER A 177 -8.79 5.53 7.19
CA SER A 177 -8.02 6.70 6.74
C SER A 177 -6.85 6.30 5.87
N MET A 178 -6.11 5.27 6.27
CA MET A 178 -5.04 4.65 5.50
C MET A 178 -5.56 4.19 4.13
N PHE A 179 -6.62 3.39 4.12
CA PHE A 179 -7.17 2.82 2.90
C PHE A 179 -7.61 3.90 1.90
N LEU A 180 -8.34 4.91 2.38
CA LEU A 180 -8.78 6.04 1.57
C LEU A 180 -7.61 6.89 1.09
N SER A 181 -6.58 7.09 1.92
CA SER A 181 -5.37 7.82 1.54
C SER A 181 -4.62 7.14 0.39
N ILE A 182 -4.46 5.81 0.44
CA ILE A 182 -3.80 5.03 -0.61
C ILE A 182 -4.60 5.08 -1.91
N ILE A 183 -5.92 4.86 -1.86
CA ILE A 183 -6.78 4.90 -3.06
C ILE A 183 -6.75 6.27 -3.71
N THR A 184 -6.99 7.32 -2.94
CA THR A 184 -6.98 8.69 -3.46
C THR A 184 -5.60 9.08 -3.97
N GLY A 185 -4.52 8.62 -3.31
CA GLY A 185 -3.14 8.81 -3.76
C GLY A 185 -2.87 8.13 -5.10
N LEU A 186 -3.36 6.91 -5.29
CA LEU A 186 -3.26 6.18 -6.56
C LEU A 186 -3.99 6.95 -7.67
N VAL A 187 -5.23 7.38 -7.42
CA VAL A 187 -6.04 8.17 -8.36
C VAL A 187 -5.33 9.47 -8.74
N VAL A 188 -4.82 10.24 -7.77
CA VAL A 188 -4.09 11.49 -8.04
C VAL A 188 -2.77 11.24 -8.79
N SER A 189 -2.04 10.19 -8.45
CA SER A 189 -0.75 9.87 -9.10
C SER A 189 -0.93 9.49 -10.58
N LEU A 190 -2.01 8.78 -10.90
CA LEU A 190 -2.33 8.30 -12.24
C LEU A 190 -3.04 9.36 -13.09
N GLY A 191 -3.90 10.18 -12.49
CA GLY A 191 -4.69 11.19 -13.18
C GLY A 191 -4.00 12.54 -13.41
N THR A 192 -2.83 12.74 -12.81
CA THR A 192 -2.06 14.00 -12.93
C THR A 192 -0.77 13.83 -13.71
N LYS A 193 -0.15 14.96 -14.10
CA LYS A 193 1.13 14.99 -14.84
C LYS A 193 2.30 14.29 -14.13
N TRP A 194 2.14 14.03 -12.83
CA TRP A 194 3.20 13.52 -11.98
C TRP A 194 3.49 12.06 -12.28
N GLY A 195 2.49 11.20 -12.51
CA GLY A 195 2.68 9.77 -12.75
C GLY A 195 3.28 9.02 -11.54
N LEU A 196 2.79 7.81 -11.25
CA LEU A 196 3.25 7.03 -10.09
C LEU A 196 4.77 6.77 -10.09
N VAL A 197 5.35 6.48 -11.25
CA VAL A 197 6.76 6.07 -11.40
C VAL A 197 7.68 7.15 -11.96
N ARG A 198 7.18 8.36 -12.26
CA ARG A 198 7.96 9.37 -13.00
C ARG A 198 8.96 10.11 -12.10
N HIS A 199 8.67 10.20 -10.80
CA HIS A 199 9.46 10.96 -9.83
C HIS A 199 9.80 10.08 -8.63
N TRP A 200 11.06 10.09 -8.21
CA TRP A 200 11.53 9.27 -7.09
C TRP A 200 10.79 9.59 -5.79
N TRP A 201 10.45 10.86 -5.57
CA TRP A 201 9.72 11.27 -4.37
C TRP A 201 8.29 10.73 -4.31
N VAL A 202 7.62 10.55 -5.47
CA VAL A 202 6.27 9.95 -5.52
C VAL A 202 6.37 8.49 -5.13
N LEU A 203 7.34 7.79 -5.72
CA LEU A 203 7.58 6.38 -5.44
C LEU A 203 7.98 6.14 -3.98
N ALA A 204 8.85 6.97 -3.42
CA ALA A 204 9.28 6.87 -2.02
C ALA A 204 8.11 7.03 -1.05
N LYS A 205 7.23 8.03 -1.25
CA LYS A 205 6.03 8.18 -0.42
C LYS A 205 5.07 7.02 -0.53
N PHE A 206 4.90 6.53 -1.75
CA PHE A 206 4.01 5.43 -2.00
C PHE A 206 4.55 4.15 -1.34
N ALA A 207 5.86 3.92 -1.42
CA ALA A 207 6.53 2.82 -0.72
C ALA A 207 6.35 2.94 0.81
N ILE A 208 6.56 4.13 1.38
CA ILE A 208 6.29 4.40 2.80
C ILE A 208 4.83 4.10 3.17
N SER A 209 3.88 4.57 2.35
CA SER A 209 2.44 4.41 2.61
C SER A 209 2.01 2.94 2.56
N VAL A 210 2.65 2.14 1.71
CA VAL A 210 2.37 0.70 1.60
C VAL A 210 3.13 -0.11 2.66
N SER A 211 4.31 0.32 3.12
CA SER A 211 5.05 -0.42 4.15
C SER A 211 4.36 -0.39 5.51
N ILE A 212 3.66 0.70 5.86
CA ILE A 212 2.97 0.84 7.14
C ILE A 212 1.93 -0.29 7.36
N PRO A 213 0.94 -0.52 6.48
CA PRO A 213 -0.03 -1.61 6.68
C PRO A 213 0.60 -3.00 6.70
N LEU A 214 1.69 -3.22 5.98
CA LEU A 214 2.39 -4.50 6.00
C LEU A 214 2.98 -4.78 7.40
N LEU A 215 3.56 -3.74 8.02
CA LEU A 215 4.11 -3.84 9.38
C LEU A 215 3.00 -3.82 10.45
N ALA A 216 1.93 -3.05 10.25
CA ALA A 216 0.79 -3.00 11.17
C ALA A 216 0.08 -4.36 11.27
N GLY A 217 -0.22 -4.97 10.11
CA GLY A 217 -0.88 -6.28 10.03
C GLY A 217 -0.02 -7.47 10.49
N THR A 218 1.21 -7.25 10.94
CA THR A 218 2.10 -8.32 11.45
C THR A 218 2.69 -7.99 12.81
N VAL A 219 3.40 -6.87 12.95
CA VAL A 219 4.14 -6.49 14.16
C VAL A 219 3.23 -5.79 15.16
N GLU A 220 2.49 -4.77 14.72
CA GLU A 220 1.62 -3.98 15.60
C GLU A 220 0.50 -4.85 16.18
N SER A 221 -0.22 -5.59 15.33
CA SER A 221 -1.27 -6.53 15.73
C SER A 221 -0.78 -7.56 16.74
N ALA A 222 0.37 -8.20 16.50
CA ALA A 222 0.94 -9.17 17.44
C ALA A 222 1.29 -8.55 18.81
N LEU A 223 1.83 -7.32 18.81
CA LEU A 223 2.14 -6.60 20.04
C LEU A 223 0.87 -6.16 20.79
N ALA A 224 -0.14 -5.68 20.06
CA ALA A 224 -1.42 -5.26 20.60
C ALA A 224 -2.17 -6.44 21.23
N ASP A 225 -2.27 -7.58 20.54
CA ASP A 225 -2.91 -8.79 21.06
C ASP A 225 -2.22 -9.31 22.33
N GLU A 226 -0.89 -9.27 22.34
CA GLU A 226 -0.12 -9.71 23.50
C GLU A 226 -0.34 -8.77 24.70
N LEU A 227 -0.37 -7.46 24.48
CA LEU A 227 -0.62 -6.49 25.53
C LEU A 227 -2.07 -6.55 26.03
N ALA A 228 -3.04 -6.77 25.15
CA ALA A 228 -4.43 -6.98 25.51
C ALA A 228 -4.55 -8.18 26.47
N ARG A 229 -3.93 -9.33 26.15
CA ARG A 229 -3.91 -10.52 27.01
C ARG A 229 -3.19 -10.28 28.35
N ARG A 230 -2.02 -9.64 28.32
CA ARG A 230 -1.22 -9.42 29.54
C ARG A 230 -1.83 -8.43 30.51
N THR A 231 -2.61 -7.45 30.03
CA THR A 231 -3.17 -6.39 30.86
C THR A 231 -4.54 -6.70 31.44
N VAL A 232 -5.10 -7.89 31.16
CA VAL A 232 -6.35 -8.36 31.78
C VAL A 232 -6.20 -8.42 33.31
N GLU A 233 -5.07 -8.93 33.80
CA GLU A 233 -4.81 -9.03 35.24
C GLU A 233 -4.22 -7.73 35.80
N PRO A 234 -4.59 -7.30 37.02
CA PRO A 234 -4.05 -6.09 37.67
C PRO A 234 -2.53 -6.08 37.83
N THR A 235 -1.92 -7.25 38.00
CA THR A 235 -0.46 -7.47 38.10
C THR A 235 0.25 -7.41 36.76
N GLY A 236 -0.49 -7.37 35.65
CA GLY A 236 0.02 -7.30 34.30
C GLY A 236 0.78 -6.02 34.01
N VAL A 237 2.08 -6.16 33.72
CA VAL A 237 2.94 -5.05 33.29
C VAL A 237 3.22 -5.11 31.80
N PRO A 238 3.16 -3.98 31.06
CA PRO A 238 3.44 -3.95 29.61
C PRO A 238 4.86 -4.39 29.26
N GLY A 239 5.82 -4.10 30.15
CA GLY A 239 7.23 -4.41 29.97
C GLY A 239 7.80 -3.93 28.63
N SER A 240 8.67 -4.74 28.03
CA SER A 240 9.28 -4.46 26.73
C SER A 240 8.28 -4.44 25.57
N SER A 241 7.18 -5.21 25.64
CA SER A 241 6.16 -5.25 24.59
C SER A 241 5.44 -3.91 24.44
N GLY A 242 5.13 -3.24 25.56
CA GLY A 242 4.52 -1.91 25.53
C GLY A 242 5.45 -0.88 24.90
N VAL A 243 6.74 -0.90 25.27
CA VAL A 243 7.75 -0.01 24.66
C VAL A 243 7.90 -0.30 23.17
N ALA A 244 7.88 -1.57 22.76
CA ALA A 244 7.93 -1.97 21.36
C ALA A 244 6.72 -1.46 20.58
N LEU A 245 5.50 -1.55 21.13
CA LEU A 245 4.29 -1.02 20.48
C LEU A 245 4.37 0.51 20.33
N ALA A 246 4.77 1.23 21.38
CA ALA A 246 4.94 2.67 21.34
C ALA A 246 6.01 3.08 20.30
N ALA A 247 7.15 2.39 20.25
CA ALA A 247 8.18 2.62 19.25
C ALA A 247 7.70 2.32 17.82
N CYS A 248 6.91 1.26 17.63
CA CYS A 248 6.32 0.90 16.35
C CYS A 248 5.38 2.00 15.82
N LEU A 249 4.43 2.45 16.65
CA LEU A 249 3.48 3.51 16.31
C LEU A 249 4.17 4.87 16.10
N ALA A 250 5.20 5.18 16.92
CA ALA A 250 6.03 6.36 16.72
C ALA A 250 6.77 6.31 15.36
N ALA A 251 7.33 5.15 14.99
CA ALA A 251 7.99 4.97 13.72
C ALA A 251 7.03 5.17 12.54
N PHE A 252 5.79 4.68 12.62
CA PHE A 252 4.77 4.94 11.59
C PHE A 252 4.43 6.42 11.48
N THR A 253 4.27 7.11 12.62
CA THR A 253 4.01 8.55 12.66
C THR A 253 5.15 9.35 12.03
N VAL A 254 6.40 9.00 12.35
CA VAL A 254 7.59 9.62 11.74
C VAL A 254 7.62 9.35 10.24
N ALA A 255 7.31 8.14 9.80
CA ALA A 255 7.28 7.79 8.39
C ALA A 255 6.22 8.62 7.61
N LEU A 256 5.03 8.83 8.19
CA LEU A 256 4.00 9.69 7.61
C LEU A 256 4.43 11.17 7.57
N TRP A 257 5.15 11.65 8.59
CA TRP A 257 5.78 12.98 8.56
C TRP A 257 6.81 13.11 7.44
N VAL A 258 7.70 12.12 7.28
CA VAL A 258 8.66 12.09 6.17
C VAL A 258 7.94 12.13 4.82
N ALA A 259 6.86 11.36 4.67
CA ALA A 259 6.04 11.38 3.47
C ALA A 259 5.40 12.77 3.22
N THR A 260 4.98 13.46 4.29
CA THR A 260 4.45 14.82 4.24
C THR A 260 5.51 15.83 3.82
N VAL A 261 6.70 15.78 4.42
CA VAL A 261 7.84 16.66 4.07
C VAL A 261 8.26 16.46 2.62
N LEU A 262 8.36 15.21 2.16
CA LEU A 262 8.60 14.90 0.74
C LEU A 262 7.52 15.49 -0.18
N SER A 263 6.33 15.81 0.34
CA SER A 263 5.20 16.42 -0.39
C SER A 263 5.28 17.91 -0.54
N VAL A 264 5.89 18.57 0.43
CA VAL A 264 6.13 19.99 0.39
C VAL A 264 7.41 20.28 -0.37
N VAL A 265 8.51 19.63 0.01
CA VAL A 265 9.87 19.90 -0.52
C VAL A 265 10.02 19.45 -1.97
N LYS A 266 9.34 18.37 -2.39
CA LYS A 266 9.34 17.83 -3.77
C LYS A 266 10.74 17.79 -4.40
N PRO A 267 11.68 16.98 -3.87
CA PRO A 267 13.02 16.91 -4.44
C PRO A 267 12.92 16.50 -5.92
N ALA A 268 13.36 17.37 -6.82
CA ALA A 268 12.96 17.38 -8.24
C ALA A 268 13.53 16.23 -9.10
N ASN A 269 13.99 15.15 -8.49
CA ASN A 269 14.68 14.07 -9.19
C ASN A 269 13.67 13.15 -9.91
N ARG A 270 13.74 13.17 -11.25
CA ARG A 270 12.98 12.26 -12.12
C ARG A 270 13.60 10.86 -12.10
N THR A 271 12.76 9.84 -12.21
CA THR A 271 13.23 8.45 -12.38
C THR A 271 13.82 8.24 -13.77
N ARG A 272 14.59 7.16 -13.95
CA ARG A 272 15.09 6.73 -15.27
C ARG A 272 13.94 6.60 -16.28
N TRP A 273 12.80 6.07 -15.85
CA TRP A 273 11.59 5.93 -16.65
C TRP A 273 10.95 7.28 -17.01
N GLY A 274 10.92 8.23 -16.08
CA GLY A 274 10.39 9.57 -16.34
C GLY A 274 11.20 10.35 -17.38
N ARG A 275 12.52 10.18 -17.40
CA ARG A 275 13.41 10.76 -18.43
C ARG A 275 13.19 10.12 -19.81
N ALA A 276 13.06 8.80 -19.87
CA ALA A 276 12.84 8.07 -21.12
C ALA A 276 11.47 8.41 -21.77
N ALA A 277 10.42 8.58 -20.96
CA ALA A 277 9.09 8.96 -21.46
C ALA A 277 9.08 10.36 -22.11
N GLU A 278 9.79 11.31 -21.51
CA GLU A 278 9.88 12.67 -22.03
C GLU A 278 10.74 12.77 -23.29
N ALA A 279 11.82 11.97 -23.38
CA ALA A 279 12.61 11.85 -24.60
C ALA A 279 11.75 11.35 -25.78
N ARG A 280 10.87 10.37 -25.53
CA ARG A 280 9.92 9.88 -26.54
C ARG A 280 8.87 10.93 -26.93
N GLU A 281 8.28 11.64 -25.96
CA GLU A 281 7.32 12.73 -26.24
C GLU A 281 7.95 13.86 -27.06
N ARG A 282 9.22 14.19 -26.80
CA ARG A 282 9.97 15.18 -27.58
C ARG A 282 10.28 14.69 -29.00
N ALA A 283 10.62 13.41 -29.17
CA ALA A 283 10.85 12.82 -30.49
C ALA A 283 9.56 12.83 -31.34
N THR A 284 8.41 12.46 -30.77
CA THR A 284 7.11 12.48 -31.46
C THR A 284 6.56 13.88 -31.76
N ARG A 285 7.12 14.94 -31.17
CA ARG A 285 6.75 16.33 -31.47
C ARG A 285 7.65 16.99 -32.52
N ARG A 286 8.77 16.33 -32.85
CA ARG A 286 9.79 16.85 -33.78
C ARG A 286 9.78 16.15 -35.14
N GLY A 287 9.11 14.99 -35.26
CA GLY A 287 8.77 14.34 -36.53
C GLY A 287 7.29 14.53 -36.81
#